data_AF-A0A8D8LRE2-F1
#
_entry.id   AF-A0A8D8LRE2-F1
#
_cell.length_a   1.000
_cell.length_b   1.000
_cell.length_c   1.000
_cell.angle_alpha   90.00
_cell.angle_beta   90.00
_cell.angle_gamma   90.00
#
_symmetry.space_group_name_H-M   'P 1'
#
loop_
_entity.id
_entity.type
_entity.pdbx_description
1 polymer ?
#
loop_
_entity_poly.entity_id
_entity_poly.type
_entity_poly.pdbx_seq_one_letter_code
_entity_poly.pdbx_strand_id
1 'polypeptide(L)'
;MKYLGDALLKCISLQKKKKKKKLFIIIICLKKPPGRCFPEVCIHIFIMARQGRGLFVEFFKDFVNSLRPKHVQKGNHMGTDYMGTKYFEIPADPQGGVRRSVRSFEPIVKDKFDQIVPPEWEAWLRGRRKQPPTEDEINRNLGMIKLKEKNAAELSLKFPSKSDTSFQKKTGMESFPSYNEYEQVPGTKDENDKPYK
;
A
#
# COMPACT_ATOMS: atom_id res chain seq x y z
N MET A 1 -63.49 9.26 -32.03
CA MET A 1 -62.47 9.03 -30.98
C MET A 1 -62.59 7.62 -30.39
N LYS A 2 -62.20 6.57 -31.14
CA LYS A 2 -62.28 5.16 -30.66
C LYS A 2 -60.99 4.35 -30.84
N TYR A 3 -59.91 4.95 -31.34
CA TYR A 3 -58.66 4.23 -31.66
C TYR A 3 -57.51 4.45 -30.65
N LEU A 4 -57.71 5.25 -29.60
CA LEU A 4 -56.70 5.50 -28.56
C LEU A 4 -56.85 4.63 -27.30
N GLY A 5 -58.02 4.04 -27.07
CA GLY A 5 -58.27 3.20 -25.89
C GLY A 5 -57.60 1.82 -25.95
N ASP A 6 -57.57 1.20 -27.14
CA ASP A 6 -57.13 -0.19 -27.31
C ASP A 6 -55.60 -0.34 -27.25
N ALA A 7 -54.85 0.70 -27.63
CA ALA A 7 -53.40 0.72 -27.54
C ALA A 7 -52.91 0.81 -26.08
N LEU A 8 -53.61 1.57 -25.24
CA LEU A 8 -53.27 1.72 -23.82
C LEU A 8 -53.56 0.43 -23.03
N LEU A 9 -54.64 -0.30 -23.35
CA LEU A 9 -54.95 -1.56 -22.67
C LEU A 9 -53.93 -2.69 -22.99
N LYS A 10 -53.38 -2.74 -24.21
CA LYS A 10 -52.34 -3.72 -24.59
C LYS A 10 -51.00 -3.45 -23.89
N CYS A 11 -50.62 -2.19 -23.67
CA CYS A 11 -49.39 -1.84 -22.95
C CYS A 11 -49.43 -2.25 -21.47
N ILE A 12 -50.58 -2.12 -20.80
CA ILE A 12 -50.74 -2.51 -19.39
C ILE A 12 -50.69 -4.05 -19.22
N SER A 13 -51.22 -4.80 -20.19
CA SER A 13 -51.18 -6.28 -20.21
C SER A 13 -49.75 -6.84 -20.34
N LEU A 14 -48.91 -6.23 -21.19
CA LEU A 14 -47.52 -6.65 -21.40
C LEU A 14 -46.61 -6.40 -20.17
N GLN A 15 -46.88 -5.35 -19.39
CA GLN A 15 -46.13 -5.06 -18.17
C GLN A 15 -46.42 -6.07 -17.04
N LYS A 16 -47.65 -6.59 -16.93
CA LYS A 16 -48.01 -7.62 -15.93
C LYS A 16 -47.37 -8.99 -16.20
N LYS A 17 -47.15 -9.37 -17.47
CA LYS A 17 -46.46 -10.64 -17.82
C LYS A 17 -44.96 -10.62 -17.51
N LYS A 18 -44.27 -9.48 -17.66
CA LYS A 18 -42.83 -9.36 -17.33
C LYS A 18 -42.55 -9.40 -15.82
N LYS A 19 -43.42 -8.79 -14.98
CA LYS A 19 -43.28 -8.86 -13.51
C LYS A 19 -43.53 -10.26 -12.93
N LYS A 20 -44.50 -11.03 -13.46
CA LYS A 20 -44.74 -12.42 -13.01
C LYS A 20 -43.56 -13.36 -13.31
N LYS A 21 -42.89 -13.21 -14.46
CA LYS A 21 -41.70 -14.04 -14.80
C LYS A 21 -40.47 -13.71 -13.93
N LYS A 22 -40.29 -12.44 -13.55
CA LYS A 22 -39.18 -12.02 -12.68
C LYS A 22 -39.38 -12.45 -11.22
N LEU A 23 -40.63 -12.56 -10.74
CA LEU A 23 -40.95 -13.09 -9.42
C LEU A 23 -40.85 -14.63 -9.35
N PHE A 24 -41.18 -15.34 -10.43
CA PHE A 24 -41.09 -16.81 -10.50
C PHE A 24 -39.65 -17.35 -10.44
N ILE A 25 -38.68 -16.58 -10.95
CA ILE A 25 -37.25 -16.92 -10.89
C ILE A 25 -36.66 -16.71 -9.48
N ILE A 26 -37.23 -15.80 -8.69
CA ILE A 26 -36.76 -15.49 -7.33
C ILE A 26 -37.34 -16.47 -6.28
N ILE A 27 -38.50 -17.07 -6.53
CA ILE A 27 -39.21 -17.91 -5.55
C ILE A 27 -38.70 -19.37 -5.48
N ILE A 28 -37.83 -19.82 -6.38
CA ILE A 28 -37.30 -21.21 -6.34
C ILE A 28 -36.17 -21.42 -5.31
N CYS A 29 -35.66 -20.36 -4.64
CA CYS A 29 -34.52 -20.49 -3.70
C CYS A 29 -34.85 -20.60 -2.21
N LEU A 30 -36.10 -20.82 -1.78
CA LEU A 30 -36.42 -20.99 -0.35
C LEU A 30 -37.34 -22.19 -0.08
N LYS A 31 -36.81 -23.41 -0.25
CA LYS A 31 -37.31 -24.59 0.45
C LYS A 31 -36.20 -25.62 0.61
N LYS A 32 -35.44 -25.50 1.72
CA LYS A 32 -34.44 -26.49 2.14
C LYS A 32 -35.06 -27.36 3.24
N PRO A 33 -35.23 -28.68 3.06
CA PRO A 33 -35.53 -29.58 4.16
C PRO A 33 -34.24 -29.99 4.92
N PRO A 34 -34.32 -30.26 6.23
CA PRO A 34 -33.16 -30.62 7.04
C PRO A 34 -32.83 -32.12 6.93
N GLY A 35 -31.53 -32.43 6.93
CA GLY A 35 -31.02 -33.75 7.31
C GLY A 35 -30.70 -34.72 6.19
N ARG A 36 -29.48 -34.63 5.65
CA ARG A 36 -28.50 -35.74 5.57
C ARG A 36 -27.21 -35.31 4.89
N CYS A 37 -26.10 -35.63 5.54
CA CYS A 37 -24.74 -35.58 5.00
C CYS A 37 -24.55 -36.71 3.98
N PHE A 38 -23.94 -36.44 2.83
CA PHE A 38 -22.84 -37.22 2.24
C PHE A 38 -22.14 -36.35 1.19
N PRO A 39 -20.80 -36.30 1.16
CA PRO A 39 -20.02 -35.64 0.12
C PRO A 39 -19.84 -36.56 -1.08
N GLU A 40 -19.43 -35.96 -2.19
CA GLU A 40 -18.96 -36.56 -3.44
C GLU A 40 -19.97 -36.74 -4.59
N VAL A 41 -19.52 -36.15 -5.71
CA VAL A 41 -19.85 -36.33 -7.12
C VAL A 41 -21.22 -35.91 -7.69
N CYS A 42 -21.09 -35.14 -8.78
CA CYS A 42 -22.01 -34.96 -9.90
C CYS A 42 -23.13 -33.91 -9.78
N ILE A 43 -22.76 -32.64 -9.97
CA ILE A 43 -23.37 -31.82 -11.05
C ILE A 43 -22.25 -31.14 -11.84
N HIS A 44 -21.54 -31.96 -12.60
CA HIS A 44 -21.04 -31.56 -13.90
C HIS A 44 -22.28 -31.47 -14.79
N ILE A 45 -22.73 -30.27 -15.13
CA ILE A 45 -23.42 -29.92 -16.40
C ILE A 45 -23.72 -28.41 -16.37
N PHE A 46 -23.16 -27.74 -17.39
CA PHE A 46 -23.48 -26.40 -17.88
C PHE A 46 -22.86 -25.16 -17.22
N ILE A 47 -21.53 -25.05 -17.26
CA ILE A 47 -20.86 -24.00 -18.07
C ILE A 47 -19.60 -24.63 -18.70
N MET A 48 -19.78 -25.50 -19.71
CA MET A 48 -18.76 -25.61 -20.76
C MET A 48 -19.06 -24.50 -21.77
N ALA A 49 -18.73 -23.25 -21.39
CA ALA A 49 -18.60 -22.18 -22.36
C ALA A 49 -17.41 -22.54 -23.25
N ARG A 50 -17.73 -23.25 -24.31
CA ARG A 50 -16.92 -23.59 -25.48
C ARG A 50 -15.72 -22.63 -25.62
N GLN A 51 -14.54 -23.13 -25.29
CA GLN A 51 -13.25 -22.46 -25.47
C GLN A 51 -13.04 -22.17 -26.97
N GLY A 52 -13.49 -21.01 -27.43
CA GLY A 52 -13.00 -20.38 -28.65
C GLY A 52 -12.22 -19.14 -28.25
N ARG A 53 -10.94 -19.29 -27.88
CA ARG A 53 -10.03 -18.16 -27.69
C ARG A 53 -9.69 -17.60 -29.07
N GLY A 54 -10.60 -16.84 -29.65
CA GLY A 54 -10.32 -16.13 -30.90
C GLY A 54 -9.11 -15.23 -30.66
N LEU A 55 -8.07 -15.36 -31.49
CA LEU A 55 -6.83 -14.59 -31.36
C LEU A 55 -7.14 -13.08 -31.23
N PHE A 56 -8.08 -12.58 -32.03
CA PHE A 56 -8.55 -11.20 -31.96
C PHE A 56 -9.15 -10.82 -30.61
N VAL A 57 -9.91 -11.70 -29.95
CA VAL A 57 -10.49 -11.40 -28.63
C VAL A 57 -9.41 -11.27 -27.58
N GLU A 58 -8.36 -12.11 -27.63
CA GLU A 58 -7.22 -11.99 -26.72
C GLU A 58 -6.43 -10.70 -27.00
N PHE A 59 -6.13 -10.39 -28.27
CA PHE A 59 -5.47 -9.13 -28.66
C PHE A 59 -6.26 -7.89 -28.23
N PHE A 60 -7.59 -7.86 -28.43
CA PHE A 60 -8.43 -6.74 -28.00
C PHE A 60 -8.51 -6.63 -26.49
N LYS A 61 -8.55 -7.76 -25.77
CA LYS A 61 -8.53 -7.77 -24.31
C LYS A 61 -7.20 -7.22 -23.78
N ASP A 62 -6.08 -7.63 -24.34
CA ASP A 62 -4.75 -7.13 -23.97
C ASP A 62 -4.59 -5.65 -24.31
N PHE A 63 -5.11 -5.20 -25.45
CA PHE A 63 -5.14 -3.79 -25.84
C PHE A 63 -6.03 -2.93 -24.92
N VAL A 64 -7.23 -3.40 -24.58
CA VAL A 64 -8.09 -2.69 -23.62
C VAL A 64 -7.45 -2.69 -22.22
N ASN A 65 -6.75 -3.76 -21.84
CA ASN A 65 -6.04 -3.83 -20.58
C ASN A 65 -4.81 -2.91 -20.54
N SER A 66 -4.10 -2.73 -21.66
CA SER A 66 -2.93 -1.84 -21.74
C SER A 66 -3.31 -0.36 -21.70
N LEU A 67 -4.51 0.00 -22.16
CA LEU A 67 -5.06 1.35 -22.04
C LEU A 67 -5.61 1.68 -20.65
N ARG A 68 -5.77 0.71 -19.74
CA ARG A 68 -6.18 1.00 -18.37
C ARG A 68 -5.00 1.55 -17.57
N PRO A 69 -5.15 2.72 -16.91
CA PRO A 69 -4.07 3.28 -16.11
C PRO A 69 -3.72 2.32 -14.95
N LYS A 70 -2.42 2.07 -14.81
CA LYS A 70 -1.84 1.14 -13.82
C LYS A 70 -2.29 1.44 -12.38
N HIS A 71 -2.60 2.70 -12.07
CA HIS A 71 -3.11 3.16 -10.77
C HIS A 71 -4.47 2.56 -10.36
N VAL A 72 -5.23 1.98 -11.30
CA VAL A 72 -6.53 1.34 -10.99
C VAL A 72 -6.36 -0.06 -10.42
N GLN A 73 -5.22 -0.72 -10.67
CA GLN A 73 -4.91 -2.01 -10.08
C GLN A 73 -4.49 -1.81 -8.63
N LYS A 74 -5.47 -1.84 -7.72
CA LYS A 74 -5.20 -1.87 -6.28
C LYS A 74 -4.55 -3.21 -5.95
N GLY A 75 -3.34 -3.15 -5.40
CA GLY A 75 -2.60 -4.33 -4.95
C GLY A 75 -3.23 -5.01 -3.74
N ASN A 76 -2.55 -6.03 -3.22
CA ASN A 76 -2.94 -6.72 -2.00
C ASN A 76 -2.78 -5.79 -0.79
N HIS A 77 -3.79 -5.69 0.05
CA HIS A 77 -3.73 -4.90 1.29
C HIS A 77 -2.86 -5.62 2.31
N MET A 78 -1.75 -5.00 2.73
CA MET A 78 -0.76 -5.60 3.63
C MET A 78 -0.98 -5.21 5.09
N GLY A 79 -1.54 -4.02 5.35
CA GLY A 79 -1.80 -3.55 6.70
C GLY A 79 -2.02 -2.04 6.79
N THR A 80 -2.25 -1.59 8.02
CA THR A 80 -2.47 -0.19 8.38
C THR A 80 -1.54 0.22 9.51
N ASP A 81 -1.03 1.45 9.48
CA ASP A 81 -0.24 2.00 10.59
C ASP A 81 -1.13 2.58 11.72
N TYR A 82 -0.48 3.07 12.77
CA TYR A 82 -1.13 3.79 13.87
C TYR A 82 -1.69 5.16 13.47
N MET A 83 -1.34 5.68 12.29
CA MET A 83 -1.85 6.95 11.76
C MET A 83 -3.13 6.74 10.92
N GLY A 84 -3.41 5.51 10.47
CA GLY A 84 -4.52 5.16 9.59
C GLY A 84 -4.18 5.17 8.10
N THR A 85 -2.90 5.24 7.71
CA THR A 85 -2.47 5.04 6.32
C THR A 85 -2.58 3.56 5.95
N LYS A 86 -2.92 3.29 4.69
CA LYS A 86 -3.12 1.92 4.17
C LYS A 86 -2.02 1.55 3.20
N TYR A 87 -1.46 0.37 3.38
CA TYR A 87 -0.33 -0.11 2.58
C TYR A 87 -0.72 -1.25 1.66
N PHE A 88 -0.20 -1.21 0.43
CA PHE A 88 -0.51 -2.17 -0.62
C PHE A 88 0.76 -2.71 -1.28
N GLU A 89 0.71 -3.98 -1.69
CA GLU A 89 1.76 -4.63 -2.48
C GLU A 89 1.17 -5.28 -3.72
N ILE A 90 1.75 -4.96 -4.88
CA ILE A 90 1.51 -5.66 -6.13
C ILE A 90 2.63 -6.69 -6.29
N PRO A 91 2.31 -8.00 -6.35
CA PRO A 91 3.33 -9.03 -6.51
C PRO A 91 4.11 -8.87 -7.81
N ALA A 92 5.32 -9.42 -7.85
CA ALA A 92 6.14 -9.42 -9.05
C ALA A 92 5.58 -10.41 -10.08
N ASP A 93 5.35 -9.95 -11.31
CA ASP A 93 4.96 -10.78 -12.44
C ASP A 93 6.17 -11.03 -13.34
N PRO A 94 6.91 -12.15 -13.16
CA PRO A 94 8.12 -12.42 -13.95
C PRO A 94 7.82 -12.59 -15.44
N GLN A 95 6.64 -13.12 -15.79
CA GLN A 95 6.19 -13.24 -17.19
C GLN A 95 5.91 -11.87 -17.83
N GLY A 96 5.48 -10.88 -17.06
CA GLY A 96 5.21 -9.52 -17.51
C GLY A 96 6.43 -8.59 -17.47
N GLY A 97 7.64 -9.13 -17.22
CA GLY A 97 8.87 -8.34 -17.12
C GLY A 97 9.04 -7.54 -15.83
N VAL A 98 8.12 -7.67 -14.86
CA VAL A 98 8.18 -7.00 -13.56
C VAL A 98 8.93 -7.89 -12.58
N ARG A 99 10.22 -7.59 -12.37
CA ARG A 99 11.11 -8.41 -11.52
C ARG A 99 10.96 -8.19 -10.02
N ARG A 100 10.37 -7.08 -9.57
CA ARG A 100 10.24 -6.71 -8.16
C ARG A 100 8.80 -6.35 -7.84
N SER A 101 8.35 -6.67 -6.63
CA SER A 101 7.04 -6.22 -6.16
C SER A 101 7.02 -4.70 -6.06
N VAL A 102 5.88 -4.12 -6.44
CA VAL A 102 5.66 -2.68 -6.36
C VAL A 102 4.88 -2.42 -5.08
N ARG A 103 5.41 -1.53 -4.25
CA ARG A 103 4.83 -1.19 -2.94
C ARG A 103 4.34 0.24 -2.98
N SER A 104 3.14 0.47 -2.48
CA SER A 104 2.50 1.78 -2.45
C SER A 104 1.70 1.96 -1.17
N PHE A 105 1.35 3.21 -0.87
CA PHE A 105 0.44 3.54 0.21
C PHE A 105 -0.63 4.50 -0.28
N GLU A 106 -1.80 4.45 0.35
CA GLU A 106 -2.85 5.45 0.17
C GLU A 106 -2.75 6.47 1.31
N PRO A 107 -2.51 7.77 1.01
CA PRO A 107 -2.52 8.80 2.04
C PRO A 107 -3.93 8.98 2.60
N ILE A 108 -4.01 9.40 3.87
CA ILE A 108 -5.31 9.63 4.54
C ILE A 108 -6.07 10.77 3.85
N VAL A 109 -5.33 11.84 3.51
CA VAL A 109 -5.83 12.98 2.76
C VAL A 109 -5.22 12.91 1.36
N LYS A 110 -6.05 12.70 0.33
CA LYS A 110 -5.62 12.41 -1.04
C LYS A 110 -4.70 13.47 -1.65
N ASP A 111 -4.85 14.73 -1.22
CA ASP A 111 -4.14 15.87 -1.79
C ASP A 111 -2.89 16.29 -0.98
N LYS A 112 -2.61 15.61 0.14
CA LYS A 112 -1.44 15.89 0.99
C LYS A 112 -0.34 14.86 0.73
N PHE A 113 0.70 15.29 0.02
CA PHE A 113 1.86 14.45 -0.27
C PHE A 113 2.93 14.47 0.84
N ASP A 114 2.90 15.48 1.72
CA ASP A 114 3.89 15.69 2.78
C ASP A 114 3.61 14.87 4.06
N GLN A 115 2.92 13.73 3.92
CA GLN A 115 2.61 12.88 5.06
C GLN A 115 3.86 12.18 5.58
N ILE A 116 4.12 12.33 6.88
CA ILE A 116 5.19 11.60 7.56
C ILE A 116 4.81 10.12 7.62
N VAL A 117 5.67 9.27 7.07
CA VAL A 117 5.51 7.81 7.09
C VAL A 117 6.31 7.24 8.25
N PRO A 118 5.75 6.31 9.06
CA PRO A 118 6.50 5.64 10.11
C PRO A 118 7.74 4.92 9.56
N PRO A 119 8.87 4.91 10.30
CA PRO A 119 10.13 4.37 9.81
C PRO A 119 10.06 2.86 9.55
N GLU A 120 9.16 2.12 10.23
CA GLU A 120 8.98 0.71 9.97
C GLU A 120 8.50 0.46 8.53
N TRP A 121 7.46 1.21 8.16
CA TRP A 121 6.79 1.16 6.87
C TRP A 121 7.61 1.79 5.76
N GLU A 122 8.35 2.87 6.03
CA GLU A 122 9.22 3.50 5.04
C GLU A 122 10.30 2.53 4.54
N ALA A 123 10.93 1.77 5.45
CA ALA A 123 11.93 0.78 5.05
C ALA A 123 11.31 -0.37 4.23
N TRP A 124 10.06 -0.75 4.52
CA TRP A 124 9.35 -1.73 3.71
C TRP A 124 8.99 -1.15 2.33
N LEU A 125 8.43 0.06 2.23
CA LEU A 125 8.14 0.70 0.94
C LEU A 125 9.38 0.81 0.03
N ARG A 126 10.55 1.11 0.63
CA ARG A 126 11.82 1.22 -0.12
C ARG A 126 12.46 -0.11 -0.50
N GLY A 127 11.86 -1.26 -0.14
CA GLY A 127 12.45 -2.56 -0.46
C GLY A 127 13.54 -3.03 0.50
N ARG A 128 13.84 -2.30 1.59
CA ARG A 128 14.87 -2.72 2.56
C ARG A 128 14.41 -3.93 3.38
N ARG A 129 13.12 -3.97 3.74
CA ARG A 129 12.48 -5.14 4.39
C ARG A 129 11.71 -5.95 3.38
N LYS A 130 11.75 -7.29 3.46
CA LYS A 130 10.92 -8.17 2.63
C LYS A 130 9.48 -8.25 3.17
N GLN A 131 9.35 -8.50 4.47
CA GLN A 131 8.07 -8.61 5.17
C GLN A 131 7.61 -7.24 5.67
N PRO A 132 6.28 -6.98 5.68
CA PRO A 132 5.73 -5.81 6.35
C PRO A 132 5.98 -5.88 7.87
N PRO A 133 5.97 -4.75 8.59
CA PRO A 133 6.11 -4.74 10.04
C PRO A 133 4.92 -5.43 10.71
N THR A 134 5.17 -6.05 11.87
CA THR A 134 4.13 -6.71 12.67
C THR A 134 3.52 -5.74 13.68
N GLU A 135 2.27 -5.95 14.08
CA GLU A 135 1.57 -5.11 15.08
C GLU A 135 2.35 -5.02 16.41
N ASP A 136 2.92 -6.14 16.86
CA ASP A 136 3.75 -6.17 18.07
C ASP A 136 5.01 -5.30 17.96
N GLU A 137 5.65 -5.26 16.79
CA GLU A 137 6.83 -4.45 16.53
C GLU A 137 6.46 -2.96 16.59
N ILE A 138 5.34 -2.59 15.96
CA ILE A 138 4.81 -1.23 15.97
C ILE A 138 4.54 -0.79 17.42
N ASN A 139 3.88 -1.64 18.21
CA ASN A 139 3.56 -1.33 19.61
C ASN A 139 4.81 -1.15 20.47
N ARG A 140 5.83 -2.01 20.30
CA ARG A 140 7.12 -1.88 20.99
C ARG A 140 7.81 -0.56 20.64
N ASN A 141 7.84 -0.20 19.36
CA ASN A 141 8.49 1.03 18.90
C ASN A 141 7.76 2.28 19.42
N LEU A 142 6.43 2.28 19.44
CA LEU A 142 5.63 3.34 20.06
C LEU A 142 5.96 3.49 21.56
N GLY A 143 6.15 2.37 22.27
CA GLY A 143 6.61 2.39 23.66
C GLY A 143 7.99 3.05 23.81
N MET A 144 8.93 2.71 22.93
CA MET A 144 10.28 3.29 22.93
C MET A 144 10.28 4.79 22.63
N ILE A 145 9.43 5.26 21.71
CA ILE A 145 9.29 6.68 21.40
C ILE A 145 8.82 7.46 22.63
N LYS A 146 7.76 6.99 23.30
CA LYS A 146 7.22 7.62 24.52
C LYS A 146 8.23 7.62 25.66
N LEU A 147 9.01 6.55 25.80
CA LEU A 147 10.06 6.46 26.81
C LEU A 147 11.19 7.46 26.53
N LYS A 148 11.64 7.57 25.27
CA LYS A 148 12.65 8.55 24.86
C LYS A 148 12.19 9.98 25.08
N GLU A 149 10.92 10.27 24.80
CA GLU A 149 10.32 11.58 25.06
C GLU A 149 10.38 11.96 26.55
N LYS A 150 10.00 11.03 27.44
CA LYS A 150 10.11 11.23 28.90
C LYS A 150 11.55 11.43 29.34
N ASN A 151 12.46 10.57 28.89
CA ASN A 151 13.87 10.69 29.24
C ASN A 151 14.48 12.00 28.72
N ALA A 152 14.10 12.45 27.52
CA ALA A 152 14.53 13.73 26.96
C ALA A 152 14.02 14.90 27.80
N ALA A 153 12.75 14.87 28.23
CA ALA A 153 12.20 15.88 29.12
C ALA A 153 12.95 15.91 30.47
N GLU A 154 13.19 14.75 31.09
CA GLU A 154 13.98 14.67 32.33
C GLU A 154 15.42 15.21 32.15
N LEU A 155 16.08 14.90 31.03
CA LEU A 155 17.42 15.39 30.75
C LEU A 155 17.45 16.91 30.51
N SER A 156 16.45 17.46 29.82
CA SER A 156 16.33 18.91 29.62
C SER A 156 16.16 19.67 30.95
N LEU A 157 15.44 19.08 31.90
CA LEU A 157 15.27 19.64 33.25
C LEU A 157 16.54 19.48 34.10
N LYS A 158 17.23 18.35 34.00
CA LYS A 158 18.48 18.08 34.73
C LYS A 158 19.66 18.93 34.22
N PHE A 159 19.68 19.24 32.93
CA PHE A 159 20.79 19.97 32.28
C PHE A 159 20.29 21.16 31.44
N PRO A 160 19.70 22.20 32.05
CA PRO A 160 19.14 23.33 31.31
C PRO A 160 20.20 24.17 30.58
N SER A 161 21.47 24.12 31.00
CA SER A 161 22.56 24.96 30.47
C SER A 161 23.46 24.30 29.41
N LYS A 162 23.17 23.04 29.03
CA LYS A 162 23.94 22.34 27.98
C LYS A 162 23.26 22.41 26.60
N SER A 163 22.27 23.29 26.42
CA SER A 163 21.51 23.35 25.18
C SER A 163 22.29 23.96 24.01
N ASP A 164 23.29 24.83 24.25
CA ASP A 164 23.92 25.57 23.13
C ASP A 164 25.43 25.80 23.25
N THR A 165 26.06 25.45 24.36
CA THR A 165 27.50 25.73 24.56
C THR A 165 28.36 24.53 24.17
N SER A 166 29.12 24.73 23.09
CA SER A 166 30.42 24.08 22.76
C SER A 166 30.48 22.75 22.01
N PHE A 167 29.66 22.56 20.99
CA PHE A 167 30.20 22.04 19.73
C PHE A 167 29.76 23.02 18.66
N GLN A 168 30.54 24.08 18.45
CA GLN A 168 30.43 24.84 17.20
C GLN A 168 30.70 23.82 16.10
N LYS A 169 29.65 23.25 15.52
CA LYS A 169 29.76 22.49 14.28
C LYS A 169 30.31 23.50 13.29
N LYS A 170 31.61 23.47 13.06
CA LYS A 170 32.24 24.20 11.97
C LYS A 170 31.52 23.74 10.71
N THR A 171 30.69 24.59 10.12
CA THR A 171 29.95 24.26 8.89
C THR A 171 30.84 24.54 7.69
N GLY A 172 30.98 23.58 6.77
CA GLY A 172 31.84 23.71 5.59
C GLY A 172 33.09 22.82 5.65
N MET A 173 34.16 23.25 4.97
CA MET A 173 35.40 22.48 4.81
C MET A 173 36.14 22.21 6.14
N GLU A 174 35.86 23.02 7.16
CA GLU A 174 36.42 22.89 8.51
C GLU A 174 35.64 21.93 9.44
N SER A 175 34.59 21.26 8.94
CA SER A 175 33.82 20.29 9.75
C SER A 175 34.60 19.01 10.06
N PHE A 176 35.65 18.73 9.31
CA PHE A 176 36.49 17.54 9.50
C PHE A 176 37.39 17.73 10.74
N PRO A 177 37.54 16.72 11.61
CA PRO A 177 38.47 16.79 12.74
C PRO A 177 39.89 17.10 12.25
N SER A 178 40.40 18.27 12.62
CA SER A 178 41.79 18.64 12.37
C SER A 178 42.65 18.20 13.55
N TYR A 179 43.65 17.37 13.29
CA TYR A 179 44.65 17.02 14.30
C TYR A 179 45.91 17.84 14.04
N ASN A 180 46.54 18.35 15.10
CA ASN A 180 47.76 19.15 15.03
C ASN A 180 49.00 18.33 14.65
N GLU A 181 48.86 17.02 14.46
CA GLU A 181 49.93 16.09 14.08
C GLU A 181 50.03 15.89 12.56
N TYR A 182 49.06 16.43 11.79
CA TYR A 182 49.02 16.29 10.34
C TYR A 182 49.08 17.65 9.67
N GLU A 183 49.91 17.75 8.64
CA GLU A 183 49.99 18.93 7.77
C GLU A 183 48.63 19.23 7.14
N GLN A 184 48.05 20.40 7.45
CA GLN A 184 46.80 20.86 6.82
C GLN A 184 47.05 21.46 5.42
N VAL A 185 48.26 21.97 5.18
CA VAL A 185 48.73 22.47 3.89
C VAL A 185 50.00 21.69 3.52
N PRO A 186 50.07 21.09 2.32
CA PRO A 186 51.22 20.27 1.94
C PRO A 186 52.50 21.10 1.94
N GLY A 187 53.49 20.68 2.74
CA GLY A 187 54.82 21.29 2.80
C GLY A 187 54.99 22.41 3.83
N THR A 188 53.97 22.74 4.62
CA THR A 188 54.13 23.61 5.80
C THR A 188 54.46 22.77 7.02
N LYS A 189 55.64 22.96 7.60
CA LYS A 189 56.04 22.32 8.86
C LYS A 189 55.35 23.01 10.03
N ASP A 190 54.75 22.25 10.93
CA ASP A 190 54.14 22.80 12.14
C ASP A 190 55.23 23.21 13.15
N GLU A 191 55.00 24.30 13.89
CA GLU A 191 55.96 24.85 14.88
C GLU A 191 56.33 23.84 15.99
N ASN A 192 55.57 22.75 16.13
CA ASN A 192 55.76 21.72 17.14
C ASN A 192 56.60 20.51 16.70
N ASP A 193 57.09 20.48 15.45
CA ASP A 193 57.99 19.45 14.96
C ASP A 193 59.38 19.59 15.62
N LYS A 194 59.52 19.05 16.83
CA LYS A 194 60.84 18.83 17.41
C LYS A 194 61.51 17.69 16.64
N PRO A 195 62.76 17.86 16.15
CA PRO A 195 63.45 16.80 15.45
C PRO A 195 63.58 15.59 16.38
N TYR A 196 63.22 14.41 15.87
CA TYR A 196 63.49 13.15 16.56
C TYR A 196 65.01 13.09 16.86
N LYS A 197 65.32 12.96 18.15
CA LYS A 197 66.68 13.03 18.70
C LYS A 197 67.42 11.70 18.52
#